data_AF-A0A2K4KW83-F1
#
_entry.id   AF-A0A2K4KW83-F1
#
_cell.length_a   1.000
_cell.length_b   1.000
_cell.length_c   1.000
_cell.angle_alpha   90.00
_cell.angle_beta   90.00
_cell.angle_gamma   90.00
#
_symmetry.space_group_name_H-M   'P 1'
#
loop_
_entity.id
_entity.type
_entity.pdbx_description
1 polymer ?
#
loop_
_entity_poly.entity_id
_entity_poly.type
_entity_poly.pdbx_seq_one_letter_code
_entity_poly.pdbx_strand_id
1 'polypeptide(L)'
;MSEIAQRSVGPGVFFVYTQITVVNSEKYVKDITKDVLKSVGEILKSNTQASQPKQTEKKSVFIVHGRDSLAKTEAARFVEKLGFKAVILHEQVSAGKTIIEKIEEHTNVGFALILYTPCDKGGIAGVEDQKFRARQNVIFEHGYMISKLGRENVCALIKGDVEVPNDISGVVYVSLDDHGAWHYAVAKELRNSGYAVDMNDI
;
A
#
# COMPACT_ATOMS: atom_id res chain seq x y z
N MET A 1 33.90 -13.26 -45.49
CA MET A 1 34.11 -13.61 -44.06
C MET A 1 34.02 -15.11 -43.81
N SER A 2 32.99 -15.82 -44.26
CA SER A 2 33.02 -17.30 -44.40
C SER A 2 34.22 -17.76 -45.23
N GLU A 3 34.54 -16.99 -46.27
CA GLU A 3 35.68 -17.21 -47.16
C GLU A 3 37.05 -17.20 -46.46
N ILE A 4 37.22 -16.45 -45.37
CA ILE A 4 38.51 -16.35 -44.64
C ILE A 4 38.73 -17.59 -43.76
N ALA A 5 37.67 -18.08 -43.11
CA ALA A 5 37.70 -19.33 -42.35
C ALA A 5 37.79 -20.56 -43.29
N GLN A 6 37.19 -20.48 -44.47
CA GLN A 6 37.25 -21.52 -45.49
C GLN A 6 38.66 -21.66 -46.10
N ARG A 7 39.43 -20.57 -46.18
CA ARG A 7 40.83 -20.57 -46.64
C ARG A 7 41.82 -21.19 -45.64
N SER A 8 41.41 -21.38 -44.38
CA SER A 8 42.26 -21.94 -43.32
C SER A 8 42.03 -23.44 -43.09
N VAL A 9 41.15 -24.07 -43.86
CA VAL A 9 40.89 -25.52 -43.82
C VAL A 9 41.40 -26.21 -45.10
N GLY A 10 41.81 -27.48 -45.00
CA GLY A 10 42.43 -28.22 -46.10
C GLY A 10 41.51 -28.44 -47.32
N PRO A 11 42.08 -28.73 -48.51
CA PRO A 11 41.29 -28.94 -49.73
C PRO A 11 40.21 -30.01 -49.54
N GLY A 12 38.96 -29.70 -49.92
CA GLY A 12 37.82 -30.62 -49.81
C GLY A 12 37.04 -30.54 -48.49
N VAL A 13 37.47 -29.72 -47.52
CA VAL A 13 36.78 -29.53 -46.23
C VAL A 13 35.97 -28.25 -46.25
N PHE A 14 34.67 -28.33 -45.94
CA PHE A 14 33.76 -27.18 -45.82
C PHE A 14 33.53 -26.81 -44.36
N PHE A 15 33.82 -25.56 -43.99
CA PHE A 15 33.56 -25.03 -42.67
C PHE A 15 32.19 -24.33 -42.65
N VAL A 16 31.19 -24.97 -42.05
CA VAL A 16 29.83 -24.45 -41.96
C VAL A 16 29.57 -23.87 -40.57
N TYR A 17 29.29 -22.57 -40.51
CA TYR A 17 28.84 -21.94 -39.27
C TYR A 17 27.39 -22.33 -39.00
N THR A 18 27.15 -22.96 -37.86
CA THR A 18 25.80 -23.19 -37.35
C THR A 18 25.44 -22.16 -36.29
N GLN A 19 24.15 -21.97 -35.99
CA GLN A 19 23.72 -21.08 -34.90
C GLN A 19 24.36 -21.45 -33.56
N ILE A 20 24.53 -22.76 -33.29
CA ILE A 20 25.20 -23.28 -32.09
C ILE A 20 26.67 -22.86 -32.08
N THR A 21 27.36 -22.93 -33.22
CA THR A 21 28.76 -22.52 -33.35
C THR A 21 28.94 -21.02 -33.09
N VAL A 22 27.97 -20.20 -33.47
CA VAL A 22 28.03 -18.74 -33.25
C VAL A 22 27.80 -18.41 -31.78
N VAL A 23 26.78 -19.00 -31.14
CA VAL A 23 26.43 -18.73 -29.73
C VAL A 23 27.53 -19.15 -28.76
N ASN A 24 28.25 -20.23 -29.07
CA ASN A 24 29.33 -20.74 -28.22
C ASN A 24 30.72 -20.15 -28.56
N SER A 25 30.78 -19.14 -29.42
CA SER A 25 32.06 -18.54 -29.84
C SER A 25 32.38 -17.27 -29.07
N GLU A 26 33.55 -17.24 -28.43
CA GLU A 26 34.12 -16.03 -27.80
C GLU A 26 34.44 -14.91 -28.81
N LYS A 27 34.54 -15.24 -30.11
CA LYS A 27 34.85 -14.27 -31.16
C LYS A 27 33.62 -13.52 -31.67
N TYR A 28 32.44 -14.13 -31.56
CA TYR A 28 31.20 -13.62 -32.16
C TYR A 28 30.13 -13.26 -31.12
N VAL A 29 30.38 -13.53 -29.83
CA VAL A 29 29.51 -13.18 -28.72
C VAL A 29 30.28 -12.31 -27.73
N LYS A 30 29.61 -11.28 -27.21
CA LYS A 30 30.12 -10.48 -26.10
C LYS A 30 29.51 -11.01 -24.80
N ASP A 31 30.34 -11.47 -23.87
CA ASP A 31 29.89 -11.77 -22.52
C ASP A 31 29.53 -10.47 -21.78
N ILE A 32 28.25 -10.33 -21.44
CA ILE A 32 27.69 -9.18 -20.72
C ILE A 32 27.41 -9.48 -19.24
N THR A 33 27.77 -10.66 -18.74
CA THR A 33 27.42 -11.12 -17.38
C THR A 33 27.87 -10.12 -16.33
N LYS A 34 29.10 -9.60 -16.46
CA LYS A 34 29.66 -8.58 -15.54
C LYS A 34 28.94 -7.23 -15.66
N ASP A 35 28.59 -6.82 -16.88
CA ASP A 35 27.91 -5.55 -17.14
C ASP A 35 26.47 -5.56 -16.58
N VAL A 36 25.79 -6.70 -16.70
CA VAL A 36 24.45 -6.93 -16.12
C VAL A 36 24.51 -6.95 -14.59
N LEU A 37 25.44 -7.71 -14.00
CA LEU A 37 25.63 -7.76 -12.54
C LEU A 37 25.97 -6.37 -11.97
N LYS A 38 26.82 -5.60 -12.67
CA LYS A 38 27.18 -4.25 -12.27
C LYS A 38 25.98 -3.29 -12.34
N SER A 39 25.24 -3.31 -13.43
CA SER A 39 24.02 -2.49 -13.61
C SER A 39 22.99 -2.78 -12.52
N VAL A 40 22.77 -4.06 -12.19
CA VAL A 40 21.88 -4.46 -11.09
C VAL A 40 22.40 -3.95 -9.74
N GLY A 41 23.71 -4.09 -9.48
CA GLY A 41 24.32 -3.55 -8.27
C GLY A 41 24.19 -2.02 -8.14
N GLU A 42 24.25 -1.28 -9.25
CA GLU A 42 24.05 0.17 -9.30
C GLU A 42 22.58 0.56 -9.07
N ILE A 43 21.63 -0.18 -9.65
CA ILE A 43 20.18 -0.01 -9.40
C ILE A 43 19.84 -0.27 -7.93
N LEU A 44 20.45 -1.30 -7.33
CA LEU A 44 20.25 -1.57 -5.90
C LEU A 44 20.82 -0.44 -5.05
N LYS A 45 22.02 0.07 -5.37
CA LYS A 45 22.63 1.20 -4.66
C LYS A 45 21.83 2.49 -4.80
N SER A 46 21.26 2.79 -5.97
CA SER A 46 20.43 3.98 -6.15
C SER A 46 19.11 3.87 -5.37
N ASN A 47 18.52 2.68 -5.29
CA ASN A 47 17.37 2.41 -4.41
C ASN A 47 17.72 2.37 -2.91
N THR A 48 19.00 2.30 -2.54
CA THR A 48 19.44 2.38 -1.14
C THR A 48 19.59 3.81 -0.64
N GLN A 49 19.43 4.83 -1.51
CA GLN A 49 18.97 6.14 -1.04
C GLN A 49 17.50 6.06 -0.66
N ALA A 50 17.20 5.18 0.30
CA ALA A 50 16.00 5.27 1.08
C ALA A 50 15.98 6.67 1.65
N SER A 51 14.96 7.44 1.28
CA SER A 51 14.46 8.55 2.05
C SER A 51 14.65 8.20 3.54
N GLN A 52 15.52 8.94 4.22
CA GLN A 52 15.57 8.92 5.69
C GLN A 52 14.11 8.90 6.17
N PRO A 53 13.71 7.98 7.06
CA PRO A 53 12.33 7.93 7.52
C PRO A 53 12.03 9.32 8.07
N LYS A 54 11.24 10.08 7.31
CA LYS A 54 10.78 11.40 7.71
C LYS A 54 10.12 11.13 9.05
N GLN A 55 10.68 11.67 10.14
CA GLN A 55 10.17 11.39 11.48
C GLN A 55 8.67 11.61 11.45
N THR A 56 7.92 10.52 11.62
CA THR A 56 6.47 10.56 11.54
C THR A 56 5.99 11.41 12.69
N GLU A 57 5.61 12.66 12.41
CA GLU A 57 5.06 13.52 13.44
C GLU A 57 3.70 12.96 13.81
N LYS A 58 3.57 12.41 15.02
CA LYS A 58 2.34 11.85 15.60
C LYS A 58 1.34 12.95 15.99
N LYS A 59 1.08 13.84 15.05
CA LYS A 59 0.17 14.98 15.14
C LYS A 59 -1.04 14.82 14.23
N SER A 60 -1.02 13.82 13.35
CA SER A 60 -2.02 13.66 12.30
C SER A 60 -2.58 12.24 12.31
N VAL A 61 -3.89 12.09 12.11
CA VAL A 61 -4.57 10.80 11.98
C VAL A 61 -5.28 10.77 10.64
N PHE A 62 -5.04 9.70 9.88
CA PHE A 62 -5.68 9.51 8.60
C PHE A 62 -7.08 8.91 8.78
N ILE A 63 -8.07 9.38 8.03
CA ILE A 63 -9.44 8.86 8.08
C ILE A 63 -9.83 8.39 6.69
N VAL A 64 -9.97 7.08 6.54
CA VAL A 64 -10.51 6.41 5.36
C VAL A 64 -12.02 6.27 5.54
N HIS A 65 -12.80 6.71 4.56
CA HIS A 65 -14.26 6.63 4.65
C HIS A 65 -14.95 6.31 3.32
N GLY A 66 -16.16 5.77 3.42
CA GLY A 66 -17.05 5.53 2.29
C GLY A 66 -17.91 6.76 1.96
N ARG A 67 -19.20 6.54 1.74
CA ARG A 67 -20.18 7.60 1.44
C ARG A 67 -20.83 8.23 2.68
N ASP A 68 -20.62 7.64 3.86
CA ASP A 68 -21.23 8.12 5.10
C ASP A 68 -20.51 9.38 5.61
N SER A 69 -21.07 10.54 5.25
CA SER A 69 -20.55 11.85 5.67
C SER A 69 -20.68 12.10 7.17
N LEU A 70 -21.66 11.49 7.85
CA LEU A 70 -21.87 11.68 9.28
C LEU A 70 -20.73 10.98 10.04
N ALA A 71 -20.52 9.69 9.79
CA ALA A 71 -19.45 8.91 10.42
C ALA A 71 -18.07 9.55 10.18
N LYS A 72 -17.83 10.03 8.95
CA LYS A 72 -16.63 10.80 8.61
C LYS A 72 -16.45 12.03 9.50
N THR A 73 -17.52 12.83 9.65
CA THR A 73 -17.49 14.09 10.40
C THR A 73 -17.31 13.85 11.89
N GLU A 74 -17.96 12.83 12.44
CA GLU A 74 -17.82 12.43 13.84
C GLU A 74 -16.40 11.97 14.15
N ALA A 75 -15.83 11.10 13.31
CA ALA A 75 -14.45 10.66 13.43
C ALA A 75 -13.45 11.83 13.37
N ALA A 76 -13.63 12.74 12.41
CA ALA A 76 -12.77 13.91 12.26
C ALA A 76 -12.84 14.82 13.49
N ARG A 77 -14.04 15.14 13.96
CA ARG A 77 -14.26 15.98 15.14
C ARG A 77 -13.65 15.38 16.39
N PHE A 78 -13.76 14.06 16.57
CA PHE A 78 -13.14 13.39 17.70
C PHE A 78 -11.62 13.49 17.67
N VAL A 79 -11.00 13.21 16.52
CA VAL A 79 -9.55 13.36 16.33
C VAL A 79 -9.09 14.80 16.61
N GLU A 80 -9.84 15.79 16.12
CA GLU A 80 -9.55 17.22 16.34
C GLU A 80 -9.74 17.63 17.80
N LYS A 81 -10.75 17.09 18.50
CA LYS A 81 -10.96 17.29 19.94
C LYS A 81 -9.75 16.84 20.76
N LEU A 82 -9.10 15.74 20.36
CA LEU A 82 -7.88 15.23 20.99
C LEU A 82 -6.62 16.06 20.65
N GLY A 83 -6.75 17.13 19.85
CA GLY A 83 -5.63 18.00 19.47
C GLY A 83 -4.80 17.48 18.28
N PHE A 84 -5.30 16.49 17.54
CA PHE A 84 -4.64 15.97 16.34
C PHE A 84 -5.31 16.49 15.06
N LYS A 85 -4.56 16.50 13.97
CA LYS A 85 -5.07 16.86 12.64
C LYS A 85 -5.73 15.65 11.97
N ALA A 86 -7.02 15.74 11.67
CA ALA A 86 -7.69 14.77 10.81
C ALA A 86 -7.29 14.97 9.34
N VAL A 87 -6.86 13.90 8.67
CA VAL A 87 -6.52 13.90 7.23
C VAL A 87 -7.47 13.00 6.48
N ILE A 88 -8.31 13.58 5.62
CA ILE A 88 -9.30 12.87 4.80
C ILE A 88 -8.94 13.03 3.32
N LEU A 89 -8.72 11.93 2.61
CA LEU A 89 -8.16 11.96 1.25
C LEU A 89 -9.21 12.11 0.14
N HIS A 90 -10.46 11.71 0.40
CA HIS A 90 -11.52 11.66 -0.63
C HIS A 90 -12.02 13.05 -1.07
N GLU A 91 -11.55 14.13 -0.43
CA GLU A 91 -11.95 15.52 -0.72
C GLU A 91 -10.99 16.27 -1.65
N GLN A 92 -9.90 15.67 -2.12
CA GLN A 92 -8.94 16.35 -3.02
C GLN A 92 -9.21 16.08 -4.49
N VAL A 93 -9.26 17.15 -5.30
CA VAL A 93 -9.39 17.14 -6.76
C VAL A 93 -8.35 16.17 -7.34
N SER A 94 -8.79 15.22 -8.16
CA SER A 94 -7.92 14.12 -8.59
C SER A 94 -6.73 14.55 -9.41
N ALA A 95 -6.73 15.71 -10.08
CA ALA A 95 -5.58 16.29 -10.79
C ALA A 95 -4.75 15.28 -11.63
N GLY A 96 -5.36 14.17 -12.07
CA GLY A 96 -4.68 13.04 -12.73
C GLY A 96 -3.93 12.06 -11.81
N LYS A 97 -3.81 12.34 -10.50
CA LYS A 97 -3.13 11.49 -9.52
C LYS A 97 -3.99 10.32 -9.04
N THR A 98 -3.37 9.17 -8.89
CA THR A 98 -3.94 7.98 -8.26
C THR A 98 -4.16 8.20 -6.77
N ILE A 99 -5.00 7.37 -6.16
CA ILE A 99 -5.21 7.38 -4.71
C ILE A 99 -3.90 7.16 -3.95
N ILE A 100 -3.02 6.32 -4.48
CA ILE A 100 -1.72 5.99 -3.89
C ILE A 100 -0.83 7.23 -3.83
N GLU A 101 -0.71 7.96 -4.94
CA GLU A 101 0.10 9.19 -5.02
C GLU A 101 -0.40 10.26 -4.05
N LYS A 102 -1.73 10.42 -3.90
CA LYS A 102 -2.31 11.34 -2.92
C LYS A 102 -1.98 10.95 -1.48
N ILE A 103 -2.01 9.65 -1.17
CA ILE A 103 -1.63 9.13 0.16
C ILE A 103 -0.12 9.31 0.40
N GLU A 104 0.69 9.20 -0.64
CA GLU A 104 2.13 9.45 -0.61
C GLU A 104 2.47 10.91 -0.32
N GLU A 105 1.71 11.85 -0.86
CA GLU A 105 1.88 13.29 -0.61
C GLU A 105 1.52 13.69 0.83
N HIS A 106 0.61 12.95 1.46
CA HIS A 106 0.14 13.20 2.83
C HIS A 106 0.74 12.20 3.84
N THR A 107 1.93 11.64 3.52
CA THR A 107 2.59 10.51 4.20
C THR A 107 2.97 10.69 5.66
N ASN A 108 2.96 11.89 6.21
CA ASN A 108 3.42 12.12 7.58
C ASN A 108 2.32 11.87 8.63
N VAL A 109 1.67 10.71 8.53
CA VAL A 109 0.64 10.22 9.47
C VAL A 109 1.16 8.98 10.17
N GLY A 110 0.94 8.87 11.48
CA GLY A 110 1.37 7.72 12.29
C GLY A 110 0.24 6.78 12.70
N PHE A 111 -1.00 7.07 12.29
CA PHE A 111 -2.18 6.30 12.65
C PHE A 111 -3.30 6.48 11.61
N ALA A 112 -4.12 5.45 11.43
CA ALA A 112 -5.29 5.49 10.54
C ALA A 112 -6.57 4.95 11.20
N LEU A 113 -7.67 5.65 10.99
CA LEU A 113 -9.03 5.22 11.27
C LEU A 113 -9.71 4.79 9.96
N ILE A 114 -10.25 3.59 9.93
CA ILE A 114 -10.95 3.03 8.76
C ILE A 114 -12.44 2.90 9.06
N LEU A 115 -13.28 3.66 8.36
CA LEU A 115 -14.72 3.66 8.59
C LEU A 115 -15.42 2.61 7.73
N TYR A 116 -15.81 1.51 8.36
CA TYR A 116 -16.63 0.45 7.80
C TYR A 116 -18.10 0.79 7.95
N THR A 117 -18.67 1.43 6.93
CA THR A 117 -20.09 1.82 6.88
C THR A 117 -20.84 1.06 5.80
N PRO A 118 -22.16 0.83 5.94
CA PRO A 118 -22.98 0.02 5.01
C PRO A 118 -23.27 0.77 3.69
N CYS A 119 -22.22 1.11 2.94
CA CYS A 119 -22.32 1.93 1.72
C CYS A 119 -22.72 1.12 0.48
N ASP A 120 -22.18 -0.09 0.38
CA ASP A 120 -22.39 -0.98 -0.77
C ASP A 120 -23.04 -2.28 -0.29
N LYS A 121 -23.63 -3.03 -1.22
CA LYS A 121 -24.03 -4.43 -1.01
C LYS A 121 -23.18 -5.35 -1.89
N GLY A 122 -22.93 -6.56 -1.42
CA GLY A 122 -22.16 -7.56 -2.15
C GLY A 122 -22.34 -8.95 -1.56
N GLY A 123 -21.90 -9.96 -2.30
CA GLY A 123 -22.00 -11.34 -1.87
C GLY A 123 -21.33 -12.28 -2.85
N ILE A 124 -21.33 -13.57 -2.52
CA ILE A 124 -20.83 -14.63 -3.38
C ILE A 124 -21.70 -14.69 -4.65
N ALA A 125 -21.06 -14.83 -5.81
CA ALA A 125 -21.78 -14.96 -7.07
C ALA A 125 -22.75 -16.15 -7.02
N GLY A 126 -24.00 -15.92 -7.41
CA GLY A 126 -25.07 -16.93 -7.37
C GLY A 126 -25.80 -17.06 -6.03
N VAL A 127 -25.42 -16.29 -5.01
CA VAL A 127 -26.17 -16.16 -3.75
C VAL A 127 -27.01 -14.89 -3.80
N GLU A 128 -28.33 -15.01 -3.59
CA GLU A 128 -29.24 -13.85 -3.62
C GLU A 128 -29.10 -12.94 -2.38
N ASP A 129 -28.65 -13.50 -1.26
CA ASP A 129 -28.49 -12.77 -0.01
C ASP A 129 -27.21 -11.92 -0.04
N GLN A 130 -27.35 -10.67 -0.48
CA GLN A 130 -26.27 -9.70 -0.47
C GLN A 130 -26.16 -9.02 0.90
N LYS A 131 -24.95 -9.03 1.45
CA LYS A 131 -24.62 -8.36 2.72
C LYS A 131 -24.23 -6.91 2.49
N PHE A 132 -24.49 -6.06 3.47
CA PHE A 132 -23.90 -4.74 3.51
C PHE A 132 -22.38 -4.85 3.70
N ARG A 133 -21.64 -3.95 3.07
CA ARG A 133 -20.18 -3.90 3.15
C ARG A 133 -19.68 -2.47 3.01
N ALA A 134 -18.45 -2.25 3.48
CA ALA A 134 -17.72 -1.03 3.17
C ALA A 134 -17.44 -0.94 1.66
N ARG A 135 -17.26 0.29 1.18
CA ARG A 135 -16.96 0.56 -0.23
C ARG A 135 -15.64 -0.11 -0.62
N GLN A 136 -15.51 -0.63 -1.83
CA GLN A 136 -14.28 -1.34 -2.24
C GLN A 136 -13.00 -0.50 -2.09
N ASN A 137 -13.07 0.81 -2.35
CA ASN A 137 -11.94 1.71 -2.15
C ASN A 137 -11.50 1.77 -0.67
N VAL A 138 -12.45 1.70 0.27
CA VAL A 138 -12.14 1.66 1.71
C VAL A 138 -11.37 0.38 2.05
N ILE A 139 -11.74 -0.75 1.47
CA ILE A 139 -11.04 -2.02 1.68
C ILE A 139 -9.62 -1.95 1.11
N PHE A 140 -9.45 -1.38 -0.10
CA PHE A 140 -8.14 -1.18 -0.71
C PHE A 140 -7.25 -0.25 0.14
N GLU A 141 -7.78 0.90 0.55
CA GLU A 141 -7.08 1.88 1.36
C GLU A 141 -6.72 1.30 2.75
N HIS A 142 -7.57 0.47 3.35
CA HIS A 142 -7.26 -0.25 4.58
C HIS A 142 -6.02 -1.14 4.41
N GLY A 143 -5.99 -1.98 3.37
CA GLY A 143 -4.83 -2.83 3.08
C GLY A 143 -3.55 -2.02 2.87
N TYR A 144 -3.66 -0.88 2.20
CA TYR A 144 -2.54 0.04 2.01
C TYR A 144 -2.08 0.69 3.33
N MET A 145 -3.00 1.09 4.21
CA MET A 145 -2.62 1.67 5.51
C MET A 145 -1.92 0.64 6.40
N ILE A 146 -2.35 -0.62 6.37
CA ILE A 146 -1.66 -1.71 7.07
C ILE A 146 -0.22 -1.86 6.57
N SER A 147 -0.01 -1.88 5.25
CA SER A 147 1.34 -2.08 4.69
C SER A 147 2.28 -0.92 5.01
N LYS A 148 1.72 0.30 5.10
CA LYS A 148 2.47 1.52 5.35
C LYS A 148 2.73 1.81 6.82
N LEU A 149 1.73 1.64 7.68
CA LEU A 149 1.77 2.05 9.09
C LEU A 149 2.03 0.88 10.04
N GLY A 150 1.85 -0.36 9.60
CA GLY A 150 1.75 -1.50 10.49
C GLY A 150 0.33 -1.66 11.04
N ARG A 151 -0.03 -2.90 11.42
CA ARG A 151 -1.40 -3.26 11.84
C ARG A 151 -1.76 -2.61 13.16
N GLU A 152 -0.77 -2.45 14.04
CA GLU A 152 -0.86 -1.82 15.35
C GLU A 152 -1.17 -0.32 15.31
N ASN A 153 -1.05 0.31 14.14
CA ASN A 153 -1.32 1.73 13.93
C ASN A 153 -2.57 1.96 13.06
N VAL A 154 -3.42 0.94 12.95
CA VAL A 154 -4.68 0.99 12.19
C VAL A 154 -5.82 0.48 13.05
N CYS A 155 -6.89 1.27 13.14
CA CYS A 155 -8.12 0.92 13.84
C CYS A 155 -9.32 1.03 12.90
N ALA A 156 -10.12 -0.02 12.81
CA ALA A 156 -11.33 -0.06 11.99
C ALA A 156 -12.58 0.16 12.83
N LEU A 157 -13.40 1.14 12.45
CA LEU A 157 -14.67 1.48 13.09
C LEU A 157 -15.83 0.90 12.27
N ILE A 158 -16.61 0.01 12.86
CA ILE A 158 -17.68 -0.76 12.20
C ILE A 158 -19.05 -0.19 12.58
N LYS A 159 -19.76 0.36 11.61
CA LYS A 159 -21.13 0.88 11.79
C LYS A 159 -22.16 -0.16 11.36
N GLY A 160 -22.91 -0.68 12.33
CA GLY A 160 -23.96 -1.67 12.09
C GLY A 160 -23.41 -3.03 11.61
N ASP A 161 -24.27 -3.80 10.94
CA ASP A 161 -23.91 -5.11 10.41
C ASP A 161 -23.34 -4.99 9.00
N VAL A 162 -22.01 -5.01 8.90
CA VAL A 162 -21.27 -4.95 7.64
C VAL A 162 -20.25 -6.07 7.56
N GLU A 163 -20.10 -6.63 6.36
CA GLU A 163 -19.08 -7.63 6.07
C GLU A 163 -17.68 -7.05 6.26
N VAL A 164 -16.84 -7.80 6.97
CA VAL A 164 -15.44 -7.48 7.24
C VAL A 164 -14.55 -8.56 6.60
N PRO A 165 -13.42 -8.21 5.97
CA PRO A 165 -12.52 -9.20 5.40
C PRO A 165 -11.95 -10.14 6.49
N ASN A 166 -12.05 -11.45 6.26
CA ASN A 166 -11.65 -12.47 7.24
C ASN A 166 -10.13 -12.54 7.49
N ASP A 167 -9.30 -12.19 6.50
CA ASP A 167 -7.85 -12.41 6.53
C ASP A 167 -7.04 -11.29 7.21
N ILE A 168 -7.69 -10.30 7.83
CA ILE A 168 -7.04 -9.16 8.50
C ILE A 168 -6.88 -9.42 10.02
N SER A 169 -6.24 -10.53 10.36
CA SER A 169 -5.90 -10.96 11.74
C SER A 169 -5.05 -9.98 12.58
N GLY A 170 -5.62 -9.24 13.53
CA GLY A 170 -4.83 -8.38 14.44
C GLY A 170 -4.85 -6.89 14.08
N VAL A 171 -5.76 -6.49 13.19
CA VAL A 171 -6.30 -5.12 13.21
C VAL A 171 -7.42 -5.07 14.26
N VAL A 172 -7.48 -3.97 14.99
CA VAL A 172 -8.53 -3.74 15.99
C VAL A 172 -9.81 -3.29 15.28
N TYR A 173 -10.90 -4.01 15.56
CA TYR A 173 -12.25 -3.66 15.13
C TYR A 173 -13.04 -3.14 16.32
N VAL A 174 -13.53 -1.90 16.21
CA VAL A 174 -14.33 -1.24 17.23
C VAL A 174 -15.70 -0.96 16.62
N SER A 175 -16.77 -1.25 17.37
CA SER A 175 -18.11 -0.87 16.93
C SER A 175 -18.24 0.66 16.96
N LEU A 176 -18.65 1.26 15.84
CA LEU A 176 -19.02 2.67 15.76
C LEU A 176 -20.44 2.81 16.30
N ASP A 177 -20.56 3.03 17.60
CA ASP A 177 -21.82 3.18 18.31
C ASP A 177 -22.26 4.64 18.43
N ASP A 178 -23.58 4.87 18.44
CA ASP A 178 -24.17 6.20 18.58
C ASP A 178 -23.97 6.81 19.98
N HIS A 179 -23.56 6.00 20.97
CA HIS A 179 -23.35 6.41 22.35
C HIS A 179 -21.90 6.86 22.63
N GLY A 180 -21.02 6.81 21.62
CA GLY A 180 -19.64 7.30 21.71
C GLY A 180 -18.68 6.41 22.50
N ALA A 181 -19.02 5.16 22.81
CA ALA A 181 -18.12 4.24 23.52
C ALA A 181 -16.82 3.98 22.72
N TRP A 182 -16.91 4.02 21.40
CA TRP A 182 -15.78 3.90 20.48
C TRP A 182 -14.67 4.96 20.68
N HIS A 183 -15.00 6.14 21.22
CA HIS A 183 -14.02 7.20 21.49
C HIS A 183 -12.91 6.72 22.42
N TYR A 184 -13.28 6.04 23.52
CA TYR A 184 -12.31 5.52 24.49
C TYR A 184 -11.42 4.43 23.89
N ALA A 185 -12.00 3.55 23.07
CA ALA A 185 -11.24 2.50 22.38
C ALA A 185 -10.22 3.10 21.41
N VAL A 186 -10.62 4.08 20.60
CA VAL A 186 -9.70 4.76 19.66
C VAL A 186 -8.60 5.52 20.39
N ALA A 187 -8.93 6.23 21.47
CA ALA A 187 -7.93 6.94 22.27
C ALA A 187 -6.88 6.00 22.86
N LYS A 188 -7.29 4.81 23.32
CA LYS A 188 -6.38 3.78 23.81
C LYS A 188 -5.44 3.28 22.71
N GLU A 189 -5.96 3.02 21.50
CA GLU A 189 -5.13 2.59 20.37
C GLU A 189 -4.16 3.69 19.92
N LEU A 190 -4.62 4.94 19.82
CA LEU A 190 -3.75 6.09 19.55
C LEU A 190 -2.59 6.17 20.55
N ARG A 191 -2.88 6.01 21.85
CA ARG A 191 -1.86 6.01 22.90
C ARG A 191 -0.89 4.83 22.78
N ASN A 192 -1.37 3.64 22.43
CA ASN A 192 -0.52 2.46 22.16
C ASN A 192 0.41 2.70 20.96
N SER A 193 -0.09 3.38 19.92
CA SER A 193 0.71 3.86 18.78
C SER A 193 1.63 5.03 19.13
N GLY A 194 1.64 5.46 20.40
CA GLY A 194 2.52 6.47 20.97
C GLY A 194 2.12 7.91 20.65
N TYR A 195 0.84 8.17 20.39
CA TYR A 195 0.27 9.52 20.40
C TYR A 195 0.10 10.00 21.84
N ALA A 196 0.33 11.29 22.08
CA ALA A 196 0.14 11.92 23.38
C ALA A 196 -1.35 12.25 23.59
N VAL A 197 -2.14 11.25 23.97
CA VAL A 197 -3.59 11.39 24.24
C VAL A 197 -3.82 11.65 25.73
N ASP A 198 -4.54 12.73 26.06
CA ASP A 198 -5.08 12.92 27.41
C ASP A 198 -6.41 12.15 27.53
N MET A 199 -6.47 11.21 28.47
CA MET A 199 -7.65 10.37 28.67
C MET A 199 -8.78 11.11 29.43
N ASN A 200 -8.50 12.26 30.04
CA ASN A 200 -9.49 13.07 30.74
C ASN A 200 -10.35 13.91 29.78
N ASP A 201 -9.89 14.09 28.53
CA ASP A 201 -10.56 14.90 27.50
C ASP A 201 -11.54 14.08 26.64
N ILE A 202 -11.75 12.80 26.96
CA ILE A 202 -12.57 11.86 26.19
C ILE A 202 -14.05 11.98 26.59
#